data_AF-A0A5C7LMV9-F1
#
_entry.id   AF-A0A5C7LMV9-F1
#
_cell.length_a   1.000
_cell.length_b   1.000
_cell.length_c   1.000
_cell.angle_alpha   90.00
_cell.angle_beta   90.00
_cell.angle_gamma   90.00
#
_symmetry.space_group_name_H-M   'P 1'
#
loop_
_entity.id
_entity.type
_entity.pdbx_description
1 polymer ?
#
loop_
_entity_poly.entity_id
_entity_poly.type
_entity_poly.pdbx_seq_one_letter_code
_entity_poly.pdbx_strand_id
1 'polypeptide(L)'
;MDTKDLPQSVAEKFLEIKESLLKHNFRAAEKNRDIETEFTMKGEDLRKIIKTLDWMLSFKMEQKDRSLLVSVVKWLGYSSLAAVLSQEASTSAAPLWFKDGCLYLKGATCKAGFLAMKKIPGIQVPSRRGSREPYIAPVSQIDAFLNAVQDFWPFYTISSPDEKPIGGATLDTLRQEAQQWAEKNPVDESQVAVDHGSSEADRKPMVIIRTSGAWSTVAFPWLRDNTQGMYSLIAKVKSLPYKDRKYNPSAKEWSVHKMHTEELIKMLQELFTVREIKDGRLY
;
A
#
# COMPACT_ATOMS: atom_id res chain seq x y z
N MET A 1 18.89 -18.59 21.05
CA MET A 1 19.97 -18.74 20.07
C MET A 1 21.18 -19.19 20.84
N ASP A 2 21.72 -20.37 20.55
CA ASP A 2 22.98 -20.83 21.11
C ASP A 2 24.08 -20.22 20.23
N THR A 3 25.10 -19.59 20.80
CA THR A 3 26.10 -18.80 20.05
C THR A 3 27.01 -19.64 19.16
N LYS A 4 26.90 -20.97 19.26
CA LYS A 4 27.68 -21.97 18.53
C LYS A 4 27.36 -22.02 17.04
N ASP A 5 26.19 -21.52 16.64
CA ASP A 5 25.72 -21.56 15.25
C ASP A 5 26.13 -20.30 14.46
N LEU A 6 26.68 -19.29 15.13
CA LEU A 6 27.17 -18.06 14.51
C LEU A 6 28.67 -18.19 14.17
N PRO A 7 29.15 -17.59 13.07
CA PRO A 7 30.57 -17.43 12.83
C PRO A 7 31.26 -16.82 14.06
N GLN A 8 32.44 -17.31 14.43
CA GLN A 8 33.12 -16.94 15.67
C GLN A 8 33.35 -15.42 15.81
N SER A 9 33.59 -14.73 14.69
CA SER A 9 33.72 -13.26 14.61
C SER A 9 32.41 -12.48 14.81
N VAL A 10 31.27 -13.16 14.70
CA VAL A 10 29.91 -12.61 14.81
C VAL A 10 29.31 -12.92 16.19
N ALA A 11 29.69 -14.04 16.79
CA ALA A 11 29.19 -14.50 18.09
C ALA A 11 29.50 -13.51 19.24
N GLU A 12 30.71 -12.96 19.30
CA GLU A 12 31.11 -11.99 20.33
C GLU A 12 30.30 -10.69 20.23
N LYS A 13 30.15 -10.14 19.02
CA LYS A 13 29.34 -8.93 18.81
C LYS A 13 27.85 -9.16 19.05
N PHE A 14 27.34 -10.35 18.72
CA PHE A 14 25.95 -10.69 19.02
C PHE A 14 25.70 -10.69 20.52
N LEU A 15 26.61 -11.25 21.32
CA LEU A 15 26.51 -11.24 22.78
C LEU A 15 26.55 -9.82 23.33
N GLU A 16 27.46 -8.98 22.83
CA GLU A 16 27.54 -7.56 23.21
C GLU A 16 26.22 -6.81 22.93
N ILE A 17 25.64 -6.99 21.73
CA ILE A 17 24.35 -6.40 21.38
C ILE A 17 23.23 -6.94 22.27
N LYS A 18 23.18 -8.26 22.48
CA LYS A 18 22.18 -8.91 23.31
C LYS A 18 22.22 -8.38 24.74
N GLU A 19 23.41 -8.29 25.33
CA GLU A 19 23.60 -7.72 26.67
C GLU A 19 23.21 -6.26 26.73
N SER A 20 23.56 -5.46 25.71
CA SER A 20 23.15 -4.07 25.63
C SER A 20 21.62 -3.96 25.59
N LEU A 21 20.94 -4.68 24.69
CA LEU A 21 19.49 -4.69 24.57
C LEU A 21 18.80 -5.17 25.85
N LEU A 22 19.34 -6.20 26.51
CA LEU A 22 18.85 -6.66 27.81
C LEU A 22 18.99 -5.60 28.89
N LYS A 23 20.14 -4.92 28.99
CA LYS A 23 20.34 -3.80 29.93
C LYS A 23 19.34 -2.68 29.70
N HIS A 24 19.05 -2.33 28.44
CA HIS A 24 18.02 -1.35 28.11
C HIS A 24 16.62 -1.83 28.48
N ASN A 25 16.31 -3.10 28.22
CA ASN A 25 15.02 -3.71 28.59
C ASN A 25 14.80 -3.70 30.11
N PHE A 26 15.79 -4.14 30.90
CA PHE A 26 15.70 -4.10 32.36
C PHE A 26 15.49 -2.68 32.90
N ARG A 27 16.21 -1.69 32.36
CA ARG A 27 16.02 -0.28 32.74
C ARG A 27 14.64 0.28 32.36
N ALA A 28 14.09 -0.14 31.22
CA ALA A 28 12.75 0.25 30.78
C ALA A 28 11.66 -0.41 31.63
N ALA A 29 11.82 -1.71 31.95
CA ALA A 29 10.92 -2.47 32.82
C ALA A 29 10.93 -1.95 34.26
N GLU A 30 12.10 -1.54 34.80
CA GLU A 30 12.20 -0.92 36.13
C GLU A 30 11.50 0.44 36.19
N LYS A 31 11.50 1.21 35.09
CA LYS A 31 10.83 2.52 35.01
C LYS A 31 9.30 2.43 34.83
N ASN A 32 8.79 1.33 34.25
CA ASN A 32 7.38 1.16 33.90
C ASN A 32 6.77 -0.07 34.61
N ARG A 33 6.86 -0.12 35.95
CA ARG A 33 6.39 -1.29 36.74
C ARG A 33 4.89 -1.62 36.62
N ASP A 34 4.05 -0.68 36.18
CA ASP A 34 2.58 -0.82 36.27
C ASP A 34 1.84 -0.91 34.92
N ILE A 35 2.55 -1.07 33.79
CA ILE A 35 1.89 -1.18 32.49
C ILE A 35 2.48 -2.38 31.73
N GLU A 36 1.67 -3.43 31.51
CA GLU A 36 1.91 -4.43 30.47
C GLU A 36 1.94 -3.71 29.12
N THR A 37 3.12 -3.22 28.72
CA THR A 37 3.29 -2.51 27.46
C THR A 37 4.31 -3.24 26.62
N GLU A 38 3.88 -3.57 25.40
CA GLU A 38 4.75 -3.92 24.29
C GLU A 38 5.99 -3.01 24.26
N PHE A 39 7.13 -3.63 23.98
CA PHE A 39 8.44 -3.01 23.88
C PHE A 39 8.40 -1.76 22.98
N THR A 40 8.17 -0.58 23.57
CA THR A 40 8.12 0.70 22.86
C THR A 40 9.27 1.58 23.34
N MET A 41 10.47 1.30 22.83
CA MET A 41 11.61 2.21 22.94
C MET A 41 11.39 3.42 22.03
N LYS A 42 10.58 4.39 22.46
CA LYS A 42 10.46 5.68 21.76
C LYS A 42 11.61 6.60 22.19
N GLY A 43 12.48 6.99 21.24
CA GLY A 43 13.39 8.13 21.41
C GLY A 43 14.87 7.82 21.71
N GLU A 44 15.30 6.57 21.82
CA GLU A 44 16.73 6.23 21.97
C GLU A 44 17.42 6.02 20.60
N ASP A 45 18.63 6.55 20.44
CA ASP A 45 19.43 6.41 19.21
C ASP A 45 20.10 5.04 19.14
N LEU A 46 19.43 4.10 18.48
CA LEU A 46 19.93 2.74 18.27
C LEU A 46 20.76 2.58 16.98
N ARG A 47 21.14 3.68 16.30
CA ARG A 47 21.87 3.61 15.02
C ARG A 47 23.17 2.80 15.10
N LYS A 48 23.86 2.81 16.26
CA LYS A 48 25.06 1.99 16.47
C LYS A 48 24.75 0.50 16.45
N ILE A 49 23.69 0.08 17.16
CA ILE A 49 23.25 -1.32 17.19
C ILE A 49 22.81 -1.77 15.81
N ILE A 50 22.06 -0.92 15.10
CA ILE A 50 21.62 -1.19 13.73
C ILE A 50 22.79 -1.35 12.76
N LYS A 51 23.80 -0.46 12.81
CA LYS A 51 25.02 -0.60 12.00
C LYS A 51 25.73 -1.93 12.24
N THR A 52 25.77 -2.38 13.50
CA THR A 52 26.39 -3.66 13.82
C THR A 52 25.54 -4.83 13.31
N LEU A 53 24.21 -4.79 13.46
CA LEU A 53 23.32 -5.81 12.90
C LEU A 53 23.39 -5.89 11.37
N ASP A 54 23.44 -4.74 10.68
CA ASP A 54 23.64 -4.65 9.23
C ASP A 54 24.98 -5.27 8.81
N TRP A 55 26.07 -4.93 9.51
CA TRP A 55 27.38 -5.55 9.30
C TRP A 55 27.33 -7.07 9.52
N MET A 56 26.67 -7.56 10.57
CA MET A 56 26.53 -9.00 10.81
C MET A 56 25.77 -9.68 9.66
N LEU A 57 24.69 -9.07 9.18
CA LEU A 57 23.85 -9.57 8.08
C LEU A 57 24.54 -9.57 6.70
N SER A 58 25.72 -8.94 6.59
CA SER A 58 26.57 -9.00 5.40
C SER A 58 27.35 -10.32 5.26
N PHE A 59 27.50 -11.08 6.35
CA PHE A 59 28.16 -12.39 6.33
C PHE A 59 27.18 -13.52 5.95
N LYS A 60 27.72 -14.60 5.40
CA LYS A 60 26.97 -15.84 5.15
C LYS A 60 26.61 -16.49 6.49
N MET A 61 25.33 -16.80 6.68
CA MET A 61 24.77 -17.42 7.89
C MET A 61 23.55 -18.27 7.53
N GLU A 62 23.05 -19.06 8.47
CA GLU A 62 21.82 -19.83 8.26
C GLU A 62 20.60 -18.92 8.10
N GLN A 63 19.63 -19.36 7.28
CA GLN A 63 18.43 -18.57 6.97
C GLN A 63 17.57 -18.29 8.21
N LYS A 64 17.57 -19.20 9.18
CA LYS A 64 16.87 -19.04 10.46
C LYS A 64 17.44 -17.87 11.26
N ASP A 65 18.77 -17.81 11.34
CA ASP A 65 19.50 -16.79 12.08
C ASP A 65 19.41 -15.43 11.40
N ARG A 66 19.52 -15.42 10.06
CA ARG A 66 19.27 -14.24 9.25
C ARG A 66 17.88 -13.66 9.52
N SER A 67 16.84 -14.51 9.47
CA SER A 67 15.45 -14.11 9.73
C SER A 67 15.26 -13.54 11.13
N LEU A 68 15.92 -14.10 12.13
CA LEU A 68 15.88 -13.61 13.51
C LEU A 68 16.51 -12.21 13.63
N LEU A 69 17.73 -12.02 13.08
CA LEU A 69 18.42 -10.73 13.11
C LEU A 69 17.63 -9.65 12.36
N VAL A 70 17.02 -9.99 11.22
CA VAL A 70 16.12 -9.08 10.50
C VAL A 70 14.87 -8.73 11.33
N SER A 71 14.31 -9.69 12.06
CA SER A 71 13.18 -9.44 12.96
C SER A 71 13.56 -8.48 14.10
N VAL A 72 14.77 -8.60 14.64
CA VAL A 72 15.31 -7.64 15.62
C VAL A 72 15.38 -6.24 15.02
N VAL A 73 15.93 -6.07 13.81
CA VAL A 73 15.96 -4.76 13.12
C VAL A 73 14.55 -4.17 12.99
N LYS A 74 13.56 -5.00 12.65
CA LYS A 74 12.15 -4.58 12.56
C LYS A 74 11.58 -4.15 13.91
N TRP A 75 11.81 -4.92 14.97
CA TRP A 75 11.33 -4.61 16.33
C TRP A 75 11.97 -3.36 16.92
N LEU A 76 13.19 -3.02 16.53
CA LEU A 76 13.85 -1.77 16.92
C LEU A 76 13.30 -0.54 16.15
N GLY A 77 12.27 -0.70 15.32
CA GLY A 77 11.59 0.38 14.61
C GLY A 77 12.15 0.70 13.23
N TYR A 78 13.12 -0.08 12.72
CA TYR A 78 13.73 0.13 11.40
C TYR A 78 13.07 -0.77 10.35
N SER A 79 11.75 -0.68 10.19
CA SER A 79 10.94 -1.56 9.32
C SER A 79 11.42 -1.59 7.87
N SER A 80 11.69 -0.41 7.31
CA SER A 80 12.22 -0.21 5.96
C SER A 80 13.57 -0.91 5.74
N LEU A 81 14.49 -0.81 6.70
CA LEU A 81 15.80 -1.47 6.64
C LEU A 81 15.65 -2.99 6.76
N ALA A 82 14.79 -3.46 7.68
CA ALA A 82 14.48 -4.88 7.81
C ALA A 82 13.94 -5.46 6.49
N ALA A 83 13.04 -4.75 5.81
CA ALA A 83 12.49 -5.16 4.53
C ALA A 83 13.55 -5.20 3.40
N VAL A 84 14.56 -4.31 3.43
CA VAL A 84 15.71 -4.39 2.50
C VAL A 84 16.56 -5.62 2.81
N LEU A 85 16.85 -5.85 4.09
CA LEU A 85 17.69 -6.96 4.55
C LEU A 85 17.04 -8.33 4.31
N SER A 86 15.71 -8.42 4.36
CA SER A 86 14.93 -9.60 3.95
C SER A 86 14.75 -9.74 2.44
N GLN A 87 15.23 -8.78 1.63
CA GLN A 87 15.02 -8.70 0.18
C GLN A 87 13.52 -8.60 -0.22
N GLU A 88 12.69 -8.09 0.68
CA GLU A 88 11.25 -7.91 0.47
C GLU A 88 10.91 -6.49 -0.03
N ALA A 89 11.79 -5.52 0.20
CA ALA A 89 11.68 -4.16 -0.30
C ALA A 89 12.38 -3.96 -1.66
N SER A 90 11.90 -2.96 -2.39
CA SER A 90 12.54 -2.47 -3.60
C SER A 90 13.73 -1.58 -3.26
N THR A 91 14.85 -1.76 -3.98
CA THR A 91 16.07 -0.95 -3.85
C THR A 91 16.19 0.13 -4.94
N SER A 92 15.23 0.21 -5.87
CA SER A 92 15.22 1.22 -6.92
C SER A 92 14.66 2.54 -6.40
N ALA A 93 15.11 3.66 -6.98
CA ALA A 93 14.45 4.95 -6.83
C ALA A 93 12.95 4.85 -7.15
N ALA A 94 12.13 5.46 -6.32
CA ALA A 94 10.68 5.42 -6.47
C ALA A 94 10.07 6.83 -6.34
N PRO A 95 9.93 7.59 -7.45
CA PRO A 95 9.16 8.84 -7.43
C PRO A 95 7.75 8.61 -6.88
N LEU A 96 7.39 9.45 -5.91
CA LEU A 96 6.10 9.50 -5.24
C LEU A 96 5.54 10.92 -5.38
N TRP A 97 4.32 11.07 -5.87
CA TRP A 97 3.70 12.39 -6.06
C TRP A 97 2.20 12.36 -5.82
N PHE A 98 1.62 13.54 -5.58
CA PHE A 98 0.18 13.75 -5.50
C PHE A 98 -0.31 14.48 -6.75
N LYS A 99 -1.46 14.07 -7.28
CA LYS A 99 -2.11 14.73 -8.41
C LYS A 99 -3.60 14.41 -8.42
N ASP A 100 -4.45 15.42 -8.53
CA ASP A 100 -5.89 15.28 -8.82
C ASP A 100 -6.60 14.27 -7.88
N GLY A 101 -6.41 14.43 -6.56
CA GLY A 101 -7.06 13.57 -5.56
C GLY A 101 -6.49 12.15 -5.46
N CYS A 102 -5.36 11.87 -6.13
CA CYS A 102 -4.71 10.58 -6.13
C CYS A 102 -3.22 10.69 -5.76
N LEU A 103 -2.72 9.68 -5.04
CA LEU A 103 -1.31 9.45 -4.81
C LEU A 103 -0.77 8.48 -5.85
N TYR A 104 0.43 8.75 -6.35
CA TYR A 104 1.08 7.97 -7.37
C TYR A 104 2.45 7.54 -6.90
N LEU A 105 2.79 6.27 -7.10
CA LEU A 105 4.12 5.72 -6.86
C LEU A 105 4.61 5.01 -8.11
N LYS A 106 5.77 5.40 -8.63
CA LYS A 106 6.41 4.70 -9.74
C LYS A 106 7.78 4.21 -9.30
N GLY A 107 7.95 2.90 -9.19
CA GLY A 107 9.21 2.29 -8.77
C GLY A 107 9.26 0.82 -9.17
N ALA A 108 10.44 0.20 -9.08
CA ALA A 108 10.54 -1.22 -9.36
C ALA A 108 9.68 -2.01 -8.37
N THR A 109 9.02 -3.04 -8.89
CA THR A 109 8.03 -3.81 -8.14
C THR A 109 8.67 -4.97 -7.37
N CYS A 110 8.57 -4.96 -6.04
CA CYS A 110 8.82 -6.14 -5.20
C CYS A 110 7.53 -6.95 -4.99
N LYS A 111 7.64 -8.26 -4.77
CA LYS A 111 6.47 -9.14 -4.64
C LYS A 111 5.64 -8.79 -3.41
N ALA A 112 6.29 -8.57 -2.26
CA ALA A 112 5.63 -8.23 -1.01
C ALA A 112 4.91 -6.87 -1.13
N GLY A 113 5.58 -5.84 -1.64
CA GLY A 113 4.99 -4.53 -1.88
C GLY A 113 3.82 -4.56 -2.86
N PHE A 114 3.92 -5.31 -3.97
CA PHE A 114 2.79 -5.48 -4.90
C PHE A 114 1.56 -6.08 -4.21
N LEU A 115 1.75 -7.11 -3.38
CA LEU A 115 0.66 -7.75 -2.63
C LEU A 115 0.09 -6.85 -1.53
N ALA A 116 0.93 -6.07 -0.85
CA ALA A 116 0.49 -5.10 0.15
C ALA A 116 -0.33 -3.98 -0.49
N MET A 117 0.17 -3.38 -1.58
CA MET A 117 -0.53 -2.38 -2.37
C MET A 117 -1.89 -2.89 -2.83
N LYS A 118 -1.96 -4.11 -3.38
CA LYS A 118 -3.21 -4.71 -3.88
C LYS A 118 -4.34 -4.83 -2.84
N LYS A 119 -4.03 -4.77 -1.54
CA LYS A 119 -5.03 -4.82 -0.46
C LYS A 119 -5.69 -3.45 -0.20
N ILE A 120 -5.10 -2.36 -0.70
CA ILE A 120 -5.63 -1.01 -0.49
C ILE A 120 -6.91 -0.84 -1.32
N PRO A 121 -8.05 -0.46 -0.71
CA PRO A 121 -9.30 -0.28 -1.43
C PRO A 121 -9.20 0.77 -2.56
N GLY A 122 -9.67 0.44 -3.76
CA GLY A 122 -9.70 1.37 -4.90
C GLY A 122 -8.34 1.69 -5.52
N ILE A 123 -7.28 0.99 -5.15
CA ILE A 123 -5.95 1.18 -5.73
C ILE A 123 -5.88 0.62 -7.16
N GLN A 124 -5.26 1.38 -8.05
CA GLN A 124 -4.83 0.89 -9.35
C GLN A 124 -3.41 0.36 -9.24
N VAL A 125 -3.22 -0.90 -9.61
CA VAL A 125 -1.90 -1.55 -9.63
C VAL A 125 -1.38 -1.68 -11.08
N PRO A 126 -0.06 -1.69 -11.28
CA PRO A 126 0.55 -1.97 -12.58
C PRO A 126 0.04 -3.30 -13.16
N SER A 127 -0.21 -3.32 -14.47
CA SER A 127 -0.76 -4.49 -15.19
C SER A 127 0.13 -5.73 -15.10
N ARG A 128 1.46 -5.51 -15.09
CA ARG A 128 2.47 -6.56 -14.97
C ARG A 128 3.54 -6.10 -14.01
N ARG A 129 4.14 -7.06 -13.31
CA ARG A 129 5.35 -6.81 -12.51
C ARG A 129 6.42 -6.21 -13.43
N GLY A 130 6.86 -4.99 -13.14
CA GLY A 130 7.85 -4.26 -13.95
C GLY A 130 7.29 -3.44 -15.13
N SER A 131 5.97 -3.26 -15.28
CA SER A 131 5.40 -2.50 -16.42
C SER A 131 5.69 -0.99 -16.42
N ARG A 132 6.52 -0.47 -15.49
CA ARG A 132 6.82 0.96 -15.28
C ARG A 132 5.59 1.86 -15.10
N GLU A 133 4.37 1.31 -15.14
CA GLU A 133 3.14 1.99 -14.76
C GLU A 133 3.18 2.31 -13.25
N PRO A 134 2.62 3.44 -12.82
CA PRO A 134 2.54 3.78 -11.41
C PRO A 134 1.47 2.95 -10.70
N TYR A 135 1.65 2.76 -9.39
CA TYR A 135 0.55 2.48 -8.46
C TYR A 135 -0.20 3.78 -8.22
N ILE A 136 -1.52 3.72 -8.16
CA ILE A 136 -2.37 4.90 -7.99
C ILE A 136 -3.38 4.63 -6.89
N ALA A 137 -3.35 5.40 -5.81
CA ALA A 137 -4.30 5.28 -4.71
C ALA A 137 -5.15 6.55 -4.56
N PRO A 138 -6.44 6.42 -4.21
CA PRO A 138 -7.27 7.58 -3.90
C PRO A 138 -6.81 8.25 -2.60
N VAL A 139 -7.03 9.56 -2.49
CA VAL A 139 -6.71 10.35 -1.29
C VAL A 139 -7.32 9.80 -0.01
N SER A 140 -8.50 9.16 -0.09
CA SER A 140 -9.16 8.53 1.06
C SER A 140 -8.37 7.36 1.67
N GLN A 141 -7.36 6.85 0.98
CA GLN A 141 -6.50 5.76 1.44
C GLN A 141 -5.04 6.21 1.65
N ILE A 142 -4.81 7.52 1.87
CA ILE A 142 -3.47 8.09 1.95
C ILE A 142 -2.58 7.39 2.99
N ASP A 143 -3.08 7.17 4.21
CA ASP A 143 -2.25 6.57 5.25
C ASP A 143 -1.89 5.12 4.93
N ALA A 144 -2.86 4.33 4.46
CA ALA A 144 -2.62 2.95 4.04
C ALA A 144 -1.59 2.88 2.90
N PHE A 145 -1.67 3.81 1.94
CA PHE A 145 -0.73 3.90 0.82
C PHE A 145 0.67 4.32 1.26
N LEU A 146 0.80 5.41 2.02
CA LEU A 146 2.09 5.92 2.47
C LEU A 146 2.81 4.93 3.40
N ASN A 147 2.09 4.23 4.28
CA ASN A 147 2.67 3.17 5.11
C ASN A 147 3.24 2.04 4.25
N ALA A 148 2.50 1.60 3.22
CA ALA A 148 2.99 0.58 2.28
C ALA A 148 4.21 1.08 1.49
N VAL A 149 4.26 2.35 1.12
CA VAL A 149 5.44 2.95 0.47
C VAL A 149 6.65 2.90 1.40
N GLN A 150 6.51 3.31 2.67
CA GLN A 150 7.60 3.30 3.64
C GLN A 150 8.15 1.90 3.87
N ASP A 151 7.29 0.90 3.95
CA ASP A 151 7.70 -0.48 4.23
C ASP A 151 8.40 -1.15 3.05
N PHE A 152 7.96 -0.88 1.81
CA PHE A 152 8.39 -1.65 0.64
C PHE A 152 9.17 -0.86 -0.42
N TRP A 153 9.19 0.47 -0.36
CA TRP A 153 9.94 1.36 -1.26
C TRP A 153 10.74 2.41 -0.49
N PRO A 154 11.73 2.00 0.32
CA PRO A 154 12.46 2.90 1.21
C PRO A 154 13.26 4.01 0.50
N PHE A 155 13.55 3.84 -0.80
CA PHE A 155 14.22 4.83 -1.65
C PHE A 155 13.20 5.69 -2.42
N TYR A 156 12.09 6.05 -1.78
CA TYR A 156 11.12 6.94 -2.38
C TYR A 156 11.68 8.37 -2.46
N THR A 157 11.22 9.13 -3.46
CA THR A 157 11.54 10.55 -3.59
C THR A 157 10.28 11.31 -3.90
N ILE A 158 9.98 12.31 -3.08
CA ILE A 158 8.80 13.12 -3.32
C ILE A 158 9.06 14.01 -4.52
N SER A 159 8.18 13.89 -5.48
CA SER A 159 8.36 14.42 -6.82
C SER A 159 7.13 15.22 -7.23
N SER A 160 7.31 16.10 -8.21
CA SER A 160 6.19 16.71 -8.91
C SER A 160 5.47 15.67 -9.79
N PRO A 161 4.27 15.99 -10.32
CA PRO A 161 3.60 15.18 -11.34
C PRO A 161 4.44 14.84 -12.57
N ASP A 162 5.50 15.61 -12.84
CA ASP A 162 6.46 15.38 -13.92
C ASP A 162 7.65 14.50 -13.49
N GLU A 163 7.53 13.80 -12.35
CA GLU A 163 8.56 12.91 -11.78
C GLU A 163 9.88 13.62 -11.42
N LYS A 164 9.85 14.94 -11.21
CA LYS A 164 11.02 15.72 -10.78
C LYS A 164 11.08 15.81 -9.26
N PRO A 165 12.23 15.50 -8.62
CA PRO A 165 12.38 15.61 -7.17
C PRO A 165 12.07 17.01 -6.65
N ILE A 166 11.33 17.09 -5.55
CA ILE A 166 11.07 18.33 -4.82
C ILE A 166 11.99 18.36 -3.60
N GLY A 167 12.93 19.32 -3.59
CA GLY A 167 13.90 19.45 -2.52
C GLY A 167 13.25 19.72 -1.16
N GLY A 168 13.58 18.91 -0.15
CA GLY A 168 13.08 19.07 1.22
C GLY A 168 11.65 18.58 1.47
N ALA A 169 10.95 18.07 0.46
CA ALA A 169 9.61 17.54 0.63
C ALA A 169 9.63 16.21 1.41
N THR A 170 8.71 16.07 2.35
CA THR A 170 8.54 14.88 3.21
C THR A 170 7.15 14.26 3.01
N LEU A 171 6.94 13.05 3.51
CA LEU A 171 5.62 12.41 3.38
C LEU A 171 4.50 13.26 4.01
N ASP A 172 4.84 14.08 5.00
CA ASP A 172 3.91 15.05 5.59
C ASP A 172 3.53 16.15 4.60
N THR A 173 4.44 16.56 3.71
CA THR A 173 4.11 17.46 2.59
C THR A 173 3.01 16.86 1.71
N LEU A 174 3.13 15.58 1.33
CA LEU A 174 2.10 14.90 0.54
C LEU A 174 0.79 14.74 1.31
N ARG A 175 0.85 14.47 2.63
CA ARG A 175 -0.34 14.44 3.48
C ARG A 175 -1.06 15.78 3.49
N GLN A 176 -0.33 16.87 3.67
CA GLN A 176 -0.89 18.22 3.68
C GLN A 176 -1.50 18.59 2.33
N GLU A 177 -0.80 18.33 1.22
CA GLU A 177 -1.33 18.58 -0.13
C GLU A 177 -2.64 17.82 -0.37
N ALA A 178 -2.68 16.56 0.02
CA ALA A 178 -3.84 15.71 -0.13
C ALA A 178 -5.01 16.14 0.78
N GLN A 179 -4.74 16.54 2.02
CA GLN A 179 -5.73 17.09 2.94
C GLN A 179 -6.32 18.40 2.42
N GLN A 180 -5.48 19.35 2.00
CA GLN A 180 -5.93 20.61 1.42
C GLN A 180 -6.77 20.38 0.16
N TRP A 181 -6.43 19.36 -0.63
CA TRP A 181 -7.22 18.98 -1.78
C TRP A 181 -8.58 18.41 -1.36
N ALA A 182 -8.62 17.54 -0.35
CA ALA A 182 -9.86 16.96 0.17
C ALA A 182 -10.80 18.01 0.76
N GLU A 183 -10.26 19.00 1.49
CA GLU A 183 -11.02 20.14 2.02
C GLU A 183 -11.65 20.99 0.91
N LYS A 184 -10.90 21.22 -0.17
CA LYS A 184 -11.38 21.97 -1.34
C LYS A 184 -12.33 21.17 -2.24
N ASN A 185 -12.35 19.85 -2.09
CA ASN A 185 -13.15 18.94 -2.89
C ASN A 185 -13.85 17.94 -1.95
N PRO A 186 -14.78 18.41 -1.09
CA PRO A 186 -15.44 17.55 -0.13
C PRO A 186 -16.17 16.43 -0.87
N VAL A 187 -15.79 15.20 -0.55
CA VAL A 187 -16.51 14.01 -0.99
C VAL A 187 -17.66 13.82 -0.01
N ASP A 188 -18.89 13.86 -0.50
CA ASP A 188 -20.07 13.61 0.34
C ASP A 188 -20.13 12.11 0.70
N GLU A 189 -19.47 11.74 1.81
CA GLU A 189 -19.38 10.37 2.31
C GLU A 189 -20.74 9.78 2.68
N SER A 190 -21.76 10.63 2.93
CA SER A 190 -23.14 10.20 3.19
C SER A 190 -23.78 9.46 2.01
N GLN A 191 -23.19 9.56 0.81
CA GLN A 191 -23.64 8.91 -0.41
C GLN A 191 -22.76 7.73 -0.86
N VAL A 192 -21.75 7.35 -0.06
CA VAL A 192 -20.84 6.22 -0.33
C VAL A 192 -21.20 4.98 0.52
N ALA A 193 -22.23 5.06 1.35
CA ALA A 193 -22.81 3.90 2.01
C ALA A 193 -23.22 2.86 0.95
N VAL A 194 -22.46 1.77 0.88
CA VAL A 194 -22.88 0.55 0.21
C VAL A 194 -24.08 0.07 1.00
N ASP A 195 -25.27 0.40 0.51
CA ASP A 195 -26.53 0.00 1.13
C ASP A 195 -26.64 -1.52 0.97
N HIS A 196 -26.08 -2.25 1.93
CA HIS A 196 -26.21 -3.69 2.06
C HIS A 196 -27.58 -4.00 2.65
N GLY A 197 -28.61 -3.86 1.80
CA GLY A 197 -29.95 -4.31 2.08
C GLY A 197 -30.81 -3.29 2.82
N SER A 198 -31.72 -2.66 2.08
CA SER A 198 -33.07 -2.46 2.59
C SER A 198 -34.06 -2.98 1.55
N SER A 199 -34.93 -3.84 2.04
CA SER A 199 -36.07 -4.43 1.34
C SER A 199 -37.02 -3.31 0.93
N GLU A 200 -37.05 -2.95 -0.34
CA GLU A 200 -38.22 -2.37 -1.01
C GLU A 200 -38.00 -2.42 -2.54
N ALA A 201 -39.03 -2.82 -3.26
CA ALA A 201 -39.01 -3.04 -4.70
C ALA A 201 -38.49 -1.81 -5.49
N ASP A 202 -37.74 -2.07 -6.57
CA ASP A 202 -37.23 -1.12 -7.58
C ASP A 202 -35.88 -0.40 -7.37
N ARG A 203 -35.11 -0.65 -6.32
CA ARG A 203 -33.77 -0.03 -6.21
C ARG A 203 -32.64 -0.93 -6.70
N LYS A 204 -32.14 -0.64 -7.91
CA LYS A 204 -30.89 -1.22 -8.44
C LYS A 204 -29.73 -0.89 -7.47
N PRO A 205 -28.89 -1.88 -7.11
CA PRO A 205 -27.74 -1.64 -6.24
C PRO A 205 -26.80 -0.59 -6.84
N MET A 206 -26.21 0.24 -5.99
CA MET A 206 -25.34 1.32 -6.43
C MET A 206 -23.91 0.82 -6.66
N VAL A 207 -23.28 1.31 -7.73
CA VAL A 207 -21.86 1.07 -8.04
C VAL A 207 -21.18 2.38 -8.37
N ILE A 208 -19.91 2.50 -7.97
CA ILE A 208 -19.12 3.71 -8.15
C ILE A 208 -17.99 3.40 -9.13
N ILE A 209 -17.96 4.14 -10.23
CA ILE A 209 -16.83 4.15 -11.15
C ILE A 209 -15.86 5.23 -10.69
N ARG A 210 -14.59 4.90 -10.51
CA ARG A 210 -13.54 5.86 -10.15
C ARG A 210 -12.62 6.07 -11.34
N THR A 211 -12.68 7.24 -11.94
CA THR A 211 -11.81 7.66 -13.04
C THR A 211 -10.60 8.39 -12.47
N SER A 212 -9.41 7.83 -12.71
CA SER A 212 -8.12 8.37 -12.30
C SER A 212 -7.12 8.24 -13.46
N GLY A 213 -6.61 9.38 -13.93
CA GLY A 213 -5.70 9.43 -15.06
C GLY A 213 -6.31 8.83 -16.33
N ALA A 214 -5.66 7.80 -16.87
CA ALA A 214 -6.08 7.12 -18.11
C ALA A 214 -7.05 5.95 -17.89
N TRP A 215 -7.45 5.66 -16.64
CA TRP A 215 -8.23 4.46 -16.30
C TRP A 215 -9.43 4.77 -15.41
N SER A 216 -10.53 4.07 -15.67
CA SER A 216 -11.73 4.05 -14.82
C SER A 216 -11.89 2.69 -14.18
N THR A 217 -12.08 2.64 -12.87
CA THR A 217 -12.21 1.39 -12.10
C THR A 217 -13.57 1.24 -11.46
N VAL A 218 -14.06 0.02 -11.37
CA VAL A 218 -15.36 -0.29 -10.75
C VAL A 218 -15.31 -1.64 -10.04
N ALA A 219 -15.81 -1.67 -8.80
CA ALA A 219 -16.21 -2.89 -8.11
C ALA A 219 -17.73 -2.97 -8.17
N PHE A 220 -18.27 -4.16 -8.44
CA PHE A 220 -19.71 -4.38 -8.34
C PHE A 220 -20.02 -5.75 -7.72
N PRO A 221 -21.06 -5.84 -6.87
CA PRO A 221 -21.44 -7.10 -6.24
C PRO A 221 -22.04 -8.08 -7.24
N TRP A 222 -21.93 -9.37 -6.95
CA TRP A 222 -22.60 -10.39 -7.76
C TRP A 222 -24.07 -10.51 -7.36
N LEU A 223 -24.98 -10.20 -8.29
CA LEU A 223 -26.42 -10.32 -8.07
C LEU A 223 -26.85 -11.78 -8.29
N ARG A 224 -27.02 -12.53 -7.19
CA ARG A 224 -27.40 -13.95 -7.25
C ARG A 224 -28.74 -14.15 -7.98
N ASP A 225 -29.69 -13.26 -7.74
CA ASP A 225 -31.03 -13.30 -8.31
C ASP A 225 -31.07 -12.89 -9.80
N ASN A 226 -29.97 -12.35 -10.34
CA ASN A 226 -29.83 -12.01 -11.76
C ASN A 226 -28.50 -12.53 -12.34
N THR A 227 -28.24 -13.82 -12.13
CA THR A 227 -27.00 -14.47 -12.54
C THR A 227 -26.76 -14.39 -14.06
N GLN A 228 -27.80 -14.51 -14.89
CA GLN A 228 -27.66 -14.41 -16.35
C GLN A 228 -27.34 -12.99 -16.82
N GLY A 229 -27.92 -11.97 -16.16
CA GLY A 229 -27.55 -10.57 -16.38
C GLY A 229 -26.09 -10.31 -16.01
N MET A 230 -25.62 -10.86 -14.88
CA MET A 230 -24.22 -10.74 -14.46
C MET A 230 -23.24 -11.37 -15.47
N TYR A 231 -23.53 -12.56 -16.00
CA TYR A 231 -22.70 -13.16 -17.04
C TYR A 231 -22.67 -12.32 -18.33
N SER A 232 -23.83 -11.77 -18.72
CA SER A 232 -23.93 -10.88 -19.89
C SER A 232 -23.15 -9.58 -19.71
N LEU A 233 -23.21 -8.97 -18.53
CA LEU A 233 -22.41 -7.80 -18.17
C LEU A 233 -20.91 -8.10 -18.28
N ILE A 234 -20.45 -9.22 -17.71
CA ILE A 234 -19.04 -9.62 -17.81
C ILE A 234 -18.63 -9.88 -19.25
N ALA A 235 -19.50 -10.45 -20.08
CA ALA A 235 -19.24 -10.64 -21.50
C ALA A 235 -19.08 -9.30 -22.24
N LYS A 236 -19.92 -8.31 -21.95
CA LYS A 236 -19.82 -6.93 -22.50
C LYS A 236 -18.52 -6.25 -22.06
N VAL A 237 -18.13 -6.33 -20.79
CA VAL A 237 -16.82 -5.79 -20.35
C VAL A 237 -15.66 -6.52 -21.04
N LYS A 238 -15.81 -7.83 -21.28
CA LYS A 238 -14.85 -8.66 -22.03
C LYS A 238 -14.90 -8.47 -23.56
N SER A 239 -15.84 -7.71 -24.12
CA SER A 239 -15.82 -7.38 -25.56
C SER A 239 -14.94 -6.18 -25.89
N LEU A 240 -14.57 -5.36 -24.90
CA LEU A 240 -13.58 -4.28 -25.07
C LEU A 240 -12.23 -4.84 -25.58
N PRO A 241 -11.32 -4.02 -26.12
CA PRO A 241 -9.99 -4.50 -26.46
C PRO A 241 -9.22 -4.96 -25.20
N TYR A 242 -8.51 -6.09 -25.27
CA TYR A 242 -7.79 -6.65 -24.11
C TYR A 242 -6.80 -5.66 -23.49
N LYS A 243 -6.14 -4.84 -24.32
CA LYS A 243 -5.19 -3.80 -23.87
C LYS A 243 -5.85 -2.65 -23.09
N ASP A 244 -7.16 -2.48 -23.23
CA ASP A 244 -7.92 -1.36 -22.66
C ASP A 244 -8.79 -1.80 -21.47
N ARG A 245 -8.60 -3.03 -20.98
CA ARG A 245 -9.28 -3.54 -19.79
C ARG A 245 -8.36 -4.37 -18.91
N LYS A 246 -8.60 -4.33 -17.60
CA LYS A 246 -7.88 -5.10 -16.58
C LYS A 246 -8.88 -5.63 -15.57
N TYR A 247 -8.63 -6.82 -15.02
CA TYR A 247 -9.40 -7.35 -13.90
C TYR A 247 -8.47 -7.64 -12.73
N ASN A 248 -8.80 -7.11 -11.56
CA ASN A 248 -8.11 -7.36 -10.31
C ASN A 248 -8.88 -8.42 -9.51
N PRO A 249 -8.44 -9.69 -9.47
CA PRO A 249 -9.18 -10.75 -8.79
C PRO A 249 -9.19 -10.63 -7.26
N SER A 250 -8.24 -9.90 -6.65
CA SER A 250 -8.22 -9.75 -5.18
C SER A 250 -9.20 -8.68 -4.72
N ALA A 251 -9.26 -7.55 -5.42
CA ALA A 251 -10.23 -6.49 -5.15
C ALA A 251 -11.61 -6.77 -5.80
N LYS A 252 -11.69 -7.77 -6.69
CA LYS A 252 -12.86 -8.05 -7.54
C LYS A 252 -13.29 -6.83 -8.36
N GLU A 253 -12.32 -6.11 -8.89
CA GLU A 253 -12.50 -4.84 -9.59
C GLU A 253 -12.15 -4.97 -11.07
N TRP A 254 -12.92 -4.28 -11.91
CA TRP A 254 -12.60 -4.06 -13.32
C TRP A 254 -11.98 -2.68 -13.48
N SER A 255 -11.01 -2.57 -14.38
CA SER A 255 -10.45 -1.30 -14.85
C SER A 255 -10.60 -1.24 -16.37
N VAL A 256 -11.06 -0.11 -16.91
CA VAL A 256 -11.12 0.14 -18.36
C VAL A 256 -10.40 1.43 -18.69
N HIS A 257 -9.86 1.55 -19.89
CA HIS A 257 -9.27 2.82 -20.33
C HIS A 257 -10.35 3.91 -20.35
N LYS A 258 -9.99 5.15 -20.01
CA LYS A 258 -10.91 6.30 -19.85
C LYS A 258 -11.78 6.57 -21.09
N MET A 259 -11.33 6.15 -22.27
CA MET A 259 -12.12 6.26 -23.50
C MET A 259 -13.36 5.36 -23.53
N HIS A 260 -13.38 4.29 -22.72
CA HIS A 260 -14.48 3.33 -22.63
C HIS A 260 -15.37 3.56 -21.40
N THR A 261 -15.15 4.64 -20.64
CA THR A 261 -15.88 4.89 -19.38
C THR A 261 -17.37 5.07 -19.62
N GLU A 262 -17.77 5.82 -20.64
CA GLU A 262 -19.19 5.98 -21.00
C GLU A 262 -19.84 4.67 -21.42
N GLU A 263 -19.09 3.83 -22.15
CA GLU A 263 -19.56 2.50 -22.54
C GLU A 263 -19.76 1.62 -21.31
N LEU A 264 -18.79 1.62 -20.38
CA LEU A 264 -18.87 0.91 -19.10
C LEU A 264 -20.07 1.39 -18.26
N ILE A 265 -20.33 2.69 -18.19
CA ILE A 265 -21.51 3.26 -17.51
C ILE A 265 -22.79 2.66 -18.11
N LYS A 266 -22.93 2.68 -19.43
CA LYS A 266 -24.10 2.12 -20.13
C LYS A 266 -24.28 0.64 -19.85
N MET A 267 -23.20 -0.14 -19.87
CA MET A 267 -23.25 -1.58 -19.54
C MET A 267 -23.74 -1.83 -18.11
N LEU A 268 -23.29 -1.03 -17.15
CA LEU A 268 -23.62 -1.20 -15.73
C LEU A 268 -25.02 -0.70 -15.39
N GLN A 269 -25.51 0.36 -16.05
CA GLN A 269 -26.84 0.95 -15.79
C GLN A 269 -28.00 -0.04 -16.00
N GLU A 270 -27.80 -1.12 -16.77
CA GLU A 270 -28.80 -2.19 -16.91
C GLU A 270 -29.11 -2.88 -15.57
N LEU A 271 -28.12 -3.03 -14.71
CA LEU A 271 -28.20 -3.82 -13.47
C LEU A 271 -27.99 -2.98 -12.20
N PHE A 272 -27.33 -1.84 -12.32
CA PHE A 272 -26.89 -1.02 -11.19
C PHE A 272 -27.29 0.44 -11.37
N THR A 273 -27.39 1.16 -10.26
CA THR A 273 -27.35 2.62 -10.25
C THR A 273 -25.89 3.03 -10.31
N VAL A 274 -25.46 3.70 -11.37
CA VAL A 274 -24.05 4.05 -11.58
C VAL A 274 -23.80 5.49 -11.17
N ARG A 275 -22.75 5.70 -10.38
CA ARG A 275 -22.20 7.02 -10.08
C ARG A 275 -20.74 7.08 -10.46
N GLU A 276 -20.27 8.25 -10.85
CA GLU A 276 -18.87 8.41 -11.26
C GLU A 276 -18.12 9.30 -10.27
N ILE A 277 -16.89 8.95 -9.95
CA ILE A 277 -15.93 9.81 -9.29
C ILE A 277 -14.85 10.12 -10.33
N LYS A 278 -14.82 11.34 -10.89
CA LYS A 278 -13.76 11.79 -11.79
C LYS A 278 -12.77 12.64 -11.02
N ASP A 279 -11.51 12.25 -11.03
CA ASP A 279 -10.43 13.05 -10.43
C ASP A 279 -10.74 13.40 -8.96
N GLY A 280 -11.32 12.41 -8.25
CA GLY A 280 -11.74 12.52 -6.85
C GLY A 280 -13.05 13.29 -6.59
N ARG A 281 -13.75 13.78 -7.62
CA ARG A 281 -15.05 14.46 -7.50
C ARG A 281 -16.20 13.56 -7.94
N LEU A 282 -17.29 13.53 -7.18
CA LEU A 282 -18.50 12.78 -7.52
C LEU A 282 -19.31 13.52 -8.60
N TYR A 283 -19.71 12.81 -9.65
CA TYR A 283 -20.51 13.26 -10.80
C TYR A 283 -21.69 12.31 -11.03
#